data_AF-A0A069AHB1-F1
#
_entry.id   AF-A0A069AHB1-F1
#
_cell.length_a   1.000
_cell.length_b   1.000
_cell.length_c   1.000
_cell.angle_alpha   90.00
_cell.angle_beta   90.00
_cell.angle_gamma   90.00
#
_symmetry.space_group_name_H-M   'P 1'
#
loop_
_entity.id
_entity.type
_entity.pdbx_description
1 polymer ?
#
loop_
_entity_poly.entity_id
_entity_poly.type
_entity_poly.pdbx_seq_one_letter_code
_entity_poly.pdbx_strand_id
1 'polypeptide(L)'
;MFTSILKKLKKDKSFAFACITLSIIIILIITSFILNIDSNAIDTTSKLQEPSLKHIFGTDELGRDYFSRALYGGRISLSVGILSMLISVVFGTAVGVISGYIGGKLDQFLMRLVDMLMSIPSFLVLIVLNTYLTPKVSSIILIIGFLSWMEVSRIVRGETLKIKENEYCLAAKATGIKTRNILLRHIVLNLKETIVVAGSLNIANAILTESALSFLGLGIQLPLASWGNMLQDAQRHIFDKLYLAVFPGLLIFLTVMSLTIISKKFSSNT
;
A
#
# COMPACT_ATOMS: atom_id res chain seq x y z
N MET A 1 19.49 -9.47 -10.42
CA MET A 1 18.58 -8.49 -9.79
C MET A 1 19.30 -7.57 -8.80
N PHE A 2 20.09 -8.08 -7.85
CA PHE A 2 20.81 -7.22 -6.87
C PHE A 2 21.89 -6.31 -7.49
N THR A 3 22.67 -6.84 -8.43
CA THR A 3 23.73 -6.09 -9.15
C THR A 3 23.19 -4.99 -10.07
N SER A 4 21.99 -5.16 -10.64
CA SER A 4 21.30 -4.13 -11.43
C SER A 4 20.74 -3.01 -10.55
N ILE A 5 20.32 -3.32 -9.31
CA ILE A 5 19.83 -2.31 -8.35
C ILE A 5 20.99 -1.43 -7.88
N LEU A 6 22.15 -2.01 -7.55
CA LEU A 6 23.34 -1.27 -7.11
C LEU A 6 23.89 -0.32 -8.19
N LYS A 7 23.86 -0.73 -9.47
CA LYS A 7 24.24 0.14 -10.58
C LYS A 7 23.25 1.30 -10.79
N LYS A 8 21.95 1.06 -10.56
CA LYS A 8 20.91 2.11 -10.65
C LYS A 8 20.98 3.11 -9.50
N LEU A 9 21.26 2.66 -8.27
CA LEU A 9 21.45 3.52 -7.10
C LEU A 9 22.55 4.57 -7.33
N LYS A 10 23.64 4.20 -8.03
CA LYS A 10 24.72 5.14 -8.36
C LYS A 10 24.38 6.11 -9.50
N LYS A 11 23.37 5.80 -10.34
CA LYS A 11 23.05 6.59 -11.54
C LYS A 11 21.89 7.55 -11.33
N ASP A 12 20.96 7.25 -10.43
CA ASP A 12 19.72 8.01 -10.23
C ASP A 12 19.56 8.44 -8.76
N LYS A 13 19.78 9.74 -8.51
CA LYS A 13 19.74 10.32 -7.16
C LYS A 13 18.35 10.22 -6.53
N SER A 14 17.29 10.36 -7.32
CA SER A 14 15.91 10.29 -6.83
C SER A 14 15.52 8.87 -6.41
N PHE A 15 15.95 7.86 -7.18
CA PHE A 15 15.76 6.46 -6.81
C PHE A 15 16.55 6.09 -5.54
N ALA A 16 17.81 6.54 -5.43
CA ALA A 16 18.60 6.32 -4.23
C ALA A 16 17.98 6.97 -2.99
N PHE A 17 17.54 8.22 -3.10
CA PHE A 17 16.83 8.91 -2.03
C PHE A 17 15.61 8.12 -1.56
N ALA A 18 14.72 7.72 -2.47
CA ALA A 18 13.53 6.93 -2.17
C ALA A 18 13.84 5.60 -1.46
N CYS A 19 14.87 4.87 -1.91
CA CYS A 19 15.27 3.62 -1.26
C CYS A 19 15.81 3.86 0.15
N ILE A 20 16.63 4.90 0.35
CA ILE A 20 17.22 5.23 1.65
C ILE A 20 16.13 5.68 2.63
N THR A 21 15.24 6.59 2.22
CA THR A 21 14.14 7.09 3.07
C THR A 21 13.22 5.97 3.51
N LEU A 22 12.77 5.12 2.58
CA LEU A 22 11.92 3.98 2.91
C LEU A 22 12.63 2.98 3.84
N SER A 23 13.91 2.73 3.60
CA SER A 23 14.71 1.84 4.47
C SER A 23 14.82 2.38 5.89
N ILE A 24 15.08 3.68 6.04
CA ILE A 24 15.15 4.34 7.36
C ILE A 24 13.80 4.23 8.09
N ILE A 25 12.68 4.52 7.41
CA ILE A 25 11.34 4.41 8.00
C ILE A 25 11.07 2.98 8.47
N ILE A 26 11.37 1.98 7.63
CA ILE A 26 11.20 0.57 7.98
C ILE A 26 12.08 0.19 9.18
N ILE A 27 13.35 0.62 9.21
CA ILE A 27 14.27 0.35 10.32
C ILE A 27 13.74 0.97 11.61
N LEU A 28 13.29 2.22 11.60
CA LEU A 28 12.75 2.88 12.80
C LEU A 28 11.52 2.14 13.34
N ILE A 29 10.64 1.68 12.46
CA ILE A 29 9.44 0.91 12.81
C ILE A 29 9.80 -0.45 13.41
N ILE A 30 10.79 -1.15 12.84
CA ILE A 30 11.29 -2.44 13.36
C ILE A 30 12.00 -2.26 14.70
N THR A 31 12.84 -1.24 14.85
CA THR A 31 13.54 -0.96 16.12
C THR A 31 12.55 -0.67 17.24
N SER A 32 11.49 0.09 16.96
CA SER A 32 10.39 0.30 17.90
C SER A 32 9.76 -1.01 18.36
N PHE A 33 9.66 -2.01 17.48
CA PHE A 33 9.07 -3.32 17.80
C PHE A 33 9.95 -4.09 18.76
N ILE A 34 11.26 -4.07 18.54
CA ILE A 34 12.25 -4.73 19.41
C ILE A 34 12.29 -4.08 20.79
N LEU A 35 12.16 -2.75 20.86
CA LEU A 35 12.27 -1.98 22.11
C LEU A 35 10.97 -1.96 22.94
N ASN A 36 9.88 -2.59 22.49
CA ASN A 36 8.59 -2.63 23.20
C ASN A 36 8.13 -1.26 23.75
N ILE A 37 8.32 -0.20 22.94
CA ILE A 37 7.95 1.15 23.35
C ILE A 37 6.42 1.24 23.50
N ASP A 38 5.95 1.55 24.70
CA ASP A 38 4.52 1.69 24.97
C ASP A 38 3.97 3.01 24.37
N SER A 39 3.40 2.90 23.18
CA SER A 39 2.78 4.03 22.46
C SER A 39 1.49 4.56 23.11
N ASN A 40 0.94 3.87 24.10
CA ASN A 40 -0.33 4.21 24.74
C ASN A 40 -0.16 4.63 26.21
N ALA A 41 1.07 4.69 26.73
CA ALA A 41 1.33 5.19 28.07
C ALA A 41 0.84 6.64 28.22
N ILE A 42 -0.16 6.83 29.07
CA ILE A 42 -0.79 8.13 29.33
C ILE A 42 -0.04 8.81 30.48
N ASP A 43 0.46 10.02 30.23
CA ASP A 43 1.00 10.90 31.26
C ASP A 43 0.27 12.25 31.23
N THR A 44 -0.71 12.40 32.11
CA THR A 44 -1.53 13.64 32.15
C THR A 44 -0.74 14.87 32.57
N THR A 45 0.45 14.73 33.17
CA THR A 45 1.31 15.86 33.53
C THR A 45 2.08 16.41 32.33
N SER A 46 2.24 15.58 31.30
CA SER A 46 2.98 15.91 30.09
C SER A 46 2.05 16.16 28.90
N LYS A 47 0.85 16.73 29.10
CA LYS A 47 -0.09 17.01 28.00
C LYS A 47 0.43 18.09 27.07
N LEU A 48 0.37 17.82 25.76
CA LEU A 48 0.70 18.77 24.70
C LEU A 48 2.05 19.48 24.91
N GLN A 49 3.04 18.78 25.43
CA GLN A 49 4.40 19.30 25.54
C GLN A 49 5.01 19.45 24.14
N GLU A 50 5.76 20.53 23.96
CA GLU A 50 6.50 20.78 22.73
C GLU A 50 7.65 19.77 22.55
N PRO A 51 8.15 19.60 21.30
CA PRO A 51 9.31 18.79 21.03
C PRO A 51 10.50 19.11 21.95
N SER A 52 11.03 18.08 22.61
CA SER A 52 12.14 18.19 23.54
C SER A 52 13.03 16.94 23.48
N LEU A 53 14.18 16.95 24.13
CA LEU A 53 15.05 15.76 24.21
C LEU A 53 14.36 14.57 24.91
N LYS A 54 13.38 14.84 25.79
CA LYS A 54 12.58 13.80 26.44
C LYS A 54 11.46 13.30 25.52
N HIS A 55 10.86 14.18 24.73
CA HIS A 55 9.76 13.88 23.81
C HIS A 55 10.11 14.41 22.41
N ILE A 56 10.76 13.59 21.58
CA ILE A 56 11.37 14.01 20.30
C ILE A 56 10.36 14.74 19.39
N PHE A 57 9.10 14.27 19.35
CA PHE A 57 8.01 14.91 18.58
C PHE A 57 6.99 15.62 19.48
N GLY A 58 7.30 15.81 20.75
CA GLY A 58 6.36 16.30 21.77
C GLY A 58 5.38 15.21 22.21
N THR A 59 4.29 15.63 22.83
CA THR A 59 3.22 14.75 23.32
C THR A 59 1.85 15.20 22.84
N ASP A 60 0.87 14.28 22.89
CA ASP A 60 -0.50 14.56 22.45
C ASP A 60 -1.44 15.06 23.57
N GLU A 61 -2.75 15.18 23.26
CA GLU A 61 -3.82 15.59 24.19
C GLU A 61 -3.89 14.73 25.46
N LEU A 62 -3.45 13.46 25.38
CA LEU A 62 -3.42 12.53 26.50
C LEU A 62 -2.02 12.46 27.14
N GLY A 63 -1.06 13.26 26.67
CA GLY A 63 0.31 13.27 27.15
C GLY A 63 1.11 12.02 26.74
N ARG A 64 0.65 11.30 25.71
CA ARG A 64 1.39 10.16 25.15
C ARG A 64 2.53 10.66 24.29
N ASP A 65 3.65 9.94 24.28
CA ASP A 65 4.82 10.28 23.47
C ASP A 65 4.51 10.19 21.97
N TYR A 66 4.57 11.32 21.27
CA TYR A 66 4.10 11.42 19.89
C TYR A 66 5.03 10.70 18.89
N PHE A 67 6.32 10.61 19.20
CA PHE A 67 7.29 9.87 18.40
C PHE A 67 7.01 8.36 18.47
N SER A 68 6.76 7.85 19.68
CA SER A 68 6.37 6.47 19.92
C SER A 68 5.07 6.11 19.20
N ARG A 69 4.08 7.02 19.23
CA ARG A 69 2.83 6.87 18.46
C ARG A 69 3.09 6.87 16.96
N ALA A 70 3.98 7.72 16.44
CA ALA A 70 4.33 7.75 15.02
C ALA A 70 4.95 6.44 14.52
N LEU A 71 5.82 5.81 15.34
CA LEU A 71 6.44 4.53 15.02
C LEU A 71 5.43 3.37 15.06
N TYR A 72 4.56 3.35 16.07
CA TYR A 72 3.48 2.38 16.14
C TYR A 72 2.49 2.56 14.98
N GLY A 73 2.12 3.81 14.68
CA GLY A 73 1.26 4.17 13.56
C GLY A 73 1.82 3.71 12.22
N GLY A 74 3.14 3.81 12.05
CA GLY A 74 3.82 3.27 10.88
C GLY A 74 3.66 1.76 10.72
N ARG A 75 3.65 0.99 11.82
CA ARG A 75 3.37 -0.46 11.75
C ARG A 75 1.98 -0.71 11.19
N ILE A 76 0.98 -0.01 11.71
CA ILE A 76 -0.40 -0.25 11.30
C ILE A 76 -0.62 0.21 9.86
N SER A 77 -0.23 1.45 9.51
CA SER A 77 -0.42 1.97 8.15
C SER A 77 0.36 1.17 7.09
N LEU A 78 1.60 0.76 7.36
CA LEU A 78 2.33 -0.14 6.44
C LEU A 78 1.72 -1.54 6.36
N SER A 79 1.24 -2.10 7.48
CA SER A 79 0.56 -3.40 7.47
C SER A 79 -0.72 -3.35 6.63
N VAL A 80 -1.49 -2.27 6.76
CA VAL A 80 -2.69 -2.06 5.93
C VAL A 80 -2.31 -1.98 4.46
N GLY A 81 -1.28 -1.21 4.11
CA GLY A 81 -0.79 -1.10 2.74
C GLY A 81 -0.34 -2.44 2.14
N ILE A 82 0.49 -3.19 2.86
CA ILE A 82 1.08 -4.46 2.37
C ILE A 82 0.00 -5.55 2.28
N LEU A 83 -0.82 -5.74 3.31
CA LEU A 83 -1.81 -6.81 3.33
C LEU A 83 -2.94 -6.57 2.33
N SER A 84 -3.38 -5.31 2.15
CA SER A 84 -4.36 -4.94 1.12
C SER A 84 -3.80 -5.19 -0.28
N MET A 85 -2.53 -4.83 -0.49
CA MET A 85 -1.84 -5.12 -1.76
C MET A 85 -1.77 -6.61 -2.04
N LEU A 86 -1.45 -7.46 -1.06
CA LEU A 86 -1.37 -8.90 -1.28
C LEU A 86 -2.70 -9.48 -1.75
N ILE A 87 -3.82 -9.07 -1.12
CA ILE A 87 -5.17 -9.44 -1.55
C ILE A 87 -5.39 -8.95 -2.99
N SER A 88 -5.17 -7.67 -3.23
CA SER A 88 -5.37 -7.02 -4.53
C SER A 88 -4.59 -7.71 -5.65
N VAL A 89 -3.32 -8.03 -5.42
CA VAL A 89 -2.44 -8.71 -6.37
C VAL A 89 -2.86 -10.16 -6.59
N VAL A 90 -3.17 -10.91 -5.54
CA VAL A 90 -3.57 -12.32 -5.71
C VAL A 90 -4.85 -12.43 -6.54
N PHE A 91 -5.89 -11.67 -6.19
CA PHE A 91 -7.16 -11.69 -6.92
C PHE A 91 -7.02 -11.05 -8.30
N GLY A 92 -6.37 -9.90 -8.38
CA GLY A 92 -6.18 -9.15 -9.62
C GLY A 92 -5.35 -9.92 -10.63
N THR A 93 -4.23 -10.53 -10.21
CA THR A 93 -3.42 -11.36 -11.09
C THR A 93 -4.16 -12.59 -11.55
N ALA A 94 -4.88 -13.28 -10.66
CA ALA A 94 -5.66 -14.45 -11.03
C ALA A 94 -6.71 -14.12 -12.11
N VAL A 95 -7.53 -13.09 -11.87
CA VAL A 95 -8.56 -12.67 -12.83
C VAL A 95 -7.94 -12.15 -14.12
N GLY A 96 -6.91 -11.31 -14.04
CA GLY A 96 -6.26 -10.72 -15.21
C GLY A 96 -5.60 -11.75 -16.13
N VAL A 97 -4.88 -12.72 -15.56
CA VAL A 97 -4.24 -13.81 -16.33
C VAL A 97 -5.29 -14.71 -16.98
N ILE A 98 -6.32 -15.12 -16.23
CA ILE A 98 -7.39 -15.99 -16.74
C ILE A 98 -8.13 -15.29 -17.88
N SER A 99 -8.53 -14.04 -17.68
CA SER A 99 -9.23 -13.21 -18.67
C SER A 99 -8.40 -13.02 -19.93
N GLY A 100 -7.14 -12.58 -19.79
CA GLY A 100 -6.26 -12.29 -20.92
C GLY A 100 -5.84 -13.53 -21.71
N TYR A 101 -5.60 -14.66 -21.04
CA TYR A 101 -5.16 -15.88 -21.70
C TYR A 101 -6.30 -16.59 -22.43
N ILE A 102 -7.44 -16.82 -21.75
CA ILE A 102 -8.56 -17.56 -22.33
C ILE A 102 -9.25 -16.73 -23.43
N GLY A 103 -9.40 -15.42 -23.22
CA GLY A 103 -10.05 -14.54 -24.18
C GLY A 103 -11.55 -14.84 -24.38
N GLY A 104 -12.12 -14.32 -25.46
CA GLY A 104 -13.49 -14.61 -25.89
C GLY A 104 -14.57 -14.13 -24.92
N LYS A 105 -15.62 -14.95 -24.72
CA LYS A 105 -16.78 -14.60 -23.89
C LYS A 105 -16.43 -14.45 -22.40
N LEU A 106 -15.50 -15.28 -21.88
CA LEU A 106 -15.09 -15.20 -20.49
C LEU A 106 -14.39 -13.86 -20.21
N ASP A 107 -13.50 -13.46 -21.12
CA ASP A 107 -12.81 -12.18 -21.03
C ASP A 107 -13.78 -10.99 -21.04
N GLN A 108 -14.73 -11.00 -21.98
CA GLN A 108 -15.78 -9.99 -22.05
C GLN A 108 -16.63 -9.93 -20.78
N PHE A 109 -17.00 -11.07 -20.21
CA PHE A 109 -17.79 -11.12 -18.98
C PHE A 109 -17.02 -10.59 -17.77
N LEU A 110 -15.79 -11.07 -17.55
CA LEU A 110 -14.95 -10.66 -16.43
C LEU A 110 -14.61 -9.18 -16.51
N MET A 111 -14.22 -8.68 -17.69
CA MET A 111 -13.91 -7.26 -17.85
C MET A 111 -15.16 -6.38 -17.73
N ARG A 112 -16.33 -6.82 -18.21
CA ARG A 112 -17.58 -6.09 -17.96
C ARG A 112 -17.93 -6.00 -16.47
N LEU A 113 -17.70 -7.07 -15.70
CA LEU A 113 -17.89 -7.05 -14.26
C LEU A 113 -16.94 -6.05 -13.59
N VAL A 114 -15.65 -6.08 -13.96
CA VAL A 114 -14.65 -5.12 -13.48
C VAL A 114 -15.04 -3.68 -13.84
N ASP A 115 -15.45 -3.44 -15.09
CA ASP A 115 -15.86 -2.12 -15.58
C ASP A 115 -17.10 -1.59 -14.84
N MET A 116 -18.08 -2.47 -14.57
CA MET A 116 -19.27 -2.14 -13.79
C MET A 116 -18.90 -1.76 -12.35
N LEU A 117 -18.06 -2.54 -11.68
CA LEU A 117 -17.65 -2.24 -10.31
C LEU A 117 -16.80 -0.97 -10.23
N MET A 118 -15.90 -0.73 -11.18
CA MET A 118 -15.07 0.48 -11.26
C MET A 118 -15.85 1.74 -11.66
N SER A 119 -17.06 1.59 -12.22
CA SER A 119 -17.93 2.74 -12.51
C SER A 119 -18.43 3.44 -11.24
N ILE A 120 -18.43 2.70 -10.11
CA ILE A 120 -18.79 3.23 -8.80
C ILE A 120 -17.52 3.82 -8.16
N PRO A 121 -17.54 5.07 -7.67
CA PRO A 121 -16.41 5.63 -6.94
C PRO A 121 -16.04 4.77 -5.72
N SER A 122 -14.88 4.12 -5.77
CA SER A 122 -14.43 3.16 -4.75
C SER A 122 -14.38 3.75 -3.34
N PHE A 123 -14.02 5.03 -3.24
CA PHE A 123 -14.00 5.77 -1.97
C PHE A 123 -15.38 5.89 -1.33
N LEU A 124 -16.46 6.05 -2.11
CA LEU A 124 -17.83 6.05 -1.58
C LEU A 124 -18.22 4.69 -1.02
N VAL A 125 -17.85 3.62 -1.75
CA VAL A 125 -18.09 2.24 -1.29
C VAL A 125 -17.34 1.96 0.01
N LEU A 126 -16.09 2.43 0.14
CA LEU A 126 -15.29 2.33 1.36
C LEU A 126 -15.99 2.96 2.57
N ILE A 127 -16.49 4.19 2.43
CA ILE A 127 -17.20 4.90 3.49
C ILE A 127 -18.41 4.08 3.94
N VAL A 128 -19.27 3.69 2.99
CA VAL A 128 -20.51 2.96 3.28
C VAL A 128 -20.20 1.63 3.96
N LEU A 129 -19.32 0.81 3.39
CA LEU A 129 -18.99 -0.50 3.95
C LEU A 129 -18.40 -0.40 5.35
N ASN A 130 -17.55 0.61 5.58
CA ASN A 130 -16.93 0.78 6.88
C ASN A 130 -17.89 1.28 7.96
N THR A 131 -18.97 1.98 7.61
CA THR A 131 -20.02 2.33 8.57
C THR A 131 -20.82 1.12 9.06
N TYR A 132 -21.03 0.11 8.20
CA TYR A 132 -21.79 -1.10 8.57
C TYR A 132 -20.92 -2.22 9.15
N LEU A 133 -19.64 -2.30 8.77
CA LEU A 133 -18.71 -3.31 9.26
C LEU A 133 -18.12 -2.92 10.62
N THR A 134 -17.81 -3.91 11.45
CA THR A 134 -17.15 -3.66 12.72
C THR A 134 -15.78 -3.01 12.47
N PRO A 135 -15.49 -1.84 13.08
CA PRO A 135 -14.25 -1.13 12.85
C PRO A 135 -13.07 -1.91 13.44
N LYS A 136 -12.31 -2.58 12.56
CA LYS A 136 -11.11 -3.34 12.87
C LYS A 136 -10.10 -3.15 11.75
N VAL A 137 -8.81 -3.22 12.08
CA VAL A 137 -7.71 -3.12 11.10
C VAL A 137 -7.89 -4.16 9.99
N SER A 138 -8.33 -5.39 10.33
CA SER A 138 -8.61 -6.44 9.35
C SER A 138 -9.77 -6.11 8.40
N SER A 139 -10.85 -5.48 8.90
CA SER A 139 -11.96 -5.04 8.06
C SER A 139 -11.48 -4.03 7.01
N ILE A 140 -10.69 -3.03 7.42
CA ILE A 140 -10.11 -2.03 6.51
C ILE A 140 -9.23 -2.68 5.45
N ILE A 141 -8.35 -3.62 5.85
CA ILE A 141 -7.50 -4.38 4.92
C ILE A 141 -8.32 -5.12 3.87
N LEU A 142 -9.37 -5.83 4.30
CA LEU A 142 -10.21 -6.61 3.39
C LEU A 142 -10.94 -5.70 2.41
N ILE A 143 -11.55 -4.61 2.88
CA ILE A 143 -12.32 -3.71 2.00
C ILE A 143 -11.38 -3.04 0.99
N ILE A 144 -10.26 -2.47 1.43
CA ILE A 144 -9.29 -1.83 0.53
C ILE A 144 -8.75 -2.85 -0.48
N GLY A 145 -8.35 -4.05 -0.03
CA GLY A 145 -7.83 -5.10 -0.92
C GLY A 145 -8.86 -5.56 -1.96
N PHE A 146 -10.11 -5.79 -1.56
CA PHE A 146 -11.19 -6.23 -2.46
C PHE A 146 -11.74 -5.14 -3.38
N LEU A 147 -11.47 -3.87 -3.13
CA LEU A 147 -11.78 -2.80 -4.07
C LEU A 147 -10.59 -2.47 -4.99
N SER A 148 -9.39 -2.87 -4.60
CA SER A 148 -8.17 -2.53 -5.34
C SER A 148 -7.78 -3.56 -6.42
N TRP A 149 -8.25 -4.81 -6.31
CA TRP A 149 -7.85 -5.89 -7.25
C TRP A 149 -8.25 -5.61 -8.70
N MET A 150 -9.30 -4.81 -8.91
CA MET A 150 -9.84 -4.48 -10.22
C MET A 150 -8.81 -3.76 -11.11
N GLU A 151 -8.11 -2.77 -10.57
CA GLU A 151 -7.05 -2.05 -11.27
C GLU A 151 -5.90 -2.98 -11.66
N VAL A 152 -5.48 -3.84 -10.72
CA VAL A 152 -4.43 -4.84 -10.96
C VAL A 152 -4.86 -5.83 -12.04
N SER A 153 -6.12 -6.26 -12.05
CA SER A 153 -6.64 -7.20 -13.05
C SER A 153 -6.56 -6.66 -14.47
N ARG A 154 -6.86 -5.37 -14.68
CA ARG A 154 -6.77 -4.73 -15.99
C ARG A 154 -5.32 -4.63 -16.47
N ILE A 155 -4.39 -4.22 -15.60
CA ILE A 155 -2.97 -4.12 -15.92
C ILE A 155 -2.41 -5.49 -16.29
N VAL A 156 -2.64 -6.50 -15.44
CA VAL A 156 -2.17 -7.87 -15.67
C VAL A 156 -2.79 -8.47 -16.94
N ARG A 157 -4.08 -8.23 -17.20
CA ARG A 157 -4.75 -8.68 -18.43
C ARG A 157 -4.07 -8.09 -19.67
N GLY A 158 -3.86 -6.78 -19.68
CA GLY A 158 -3.22 -6.09 -20.81
C GLY A 158 -1.87 -6.72 -21.17
N GLU A 159 -1.09 -7.07 -20.15
CA GLU A 159 0.22 -7.65 -20.35
C GLU A 159 0.20 -9.15 -20.66
N THR A 160 -0.79 -9.87 -20.12
CA THR A 160 -1.07 -11.26 -20.49
C THR A 160 -1.41 -11.39 -21.98
N LEU A 161 -2.18 -10.43 -22.53
CA LEU A 161 -2.54 -10.41 -23.95
C LEU A 161 -1.32 -10.28 -24.86
N LYS A 162 -0.27 -9.58 -24.42
CA LYS A 162 0.99 -9.49 -25.16
C LYS A 162 1.81 -10.77 -25.02
N ILE A 163 1.99 -11.25 -23.78
CA ILE A 163 2.86 -12.39 -23.48
C ILE A 163 2.38 -13.68 -24.14
N LYS A 164 1.06 -13.88 -24.26
CA LYS A 164 0.50 -15.11 -24.85
C LYS A 164 0.82 -15.26 -26.33
N GLU A 165 1.10 -14.17 -27.05
CA GLU A 165 1.43 -14.16 -28.47
C GLU A 165 2.93 -14.37 -28.74
N ASN A 166 3.76 -14.46 -27.69
CA ASN A 166 5.19 -14.72 -27.86
C ASN A 166 5.46 -16.15 -28.37
N GLU A 167 6.51 -16.31 -29.18
CA GLU A 167 6.88 -17.57 -29.84
C GLU A 167 7.00 -18.75 -28.87
N TYR A 168 7.58 -18.54 -27.67
CA TYR A 168 7.73 -19.60 -26.67
C TYR A 168 6.38 -20.08 -26.10
N CYS A 169 5.38 -19.19 -25.98
CA CYS A 169 4.03 -19.56 -25.55
C CYS A 169 3.30 -20.35 -26.63
N LEU A 170 3.44 -19.93 -27.90
CA LEU A 170 2.86 -20.61 -29.05
C LEU A 170 3.48 -22.00 -29.25
N ALA A 171 4.81 -22.11 -29.12
CA ALA A 171 5.52 -23.39 -29.19
C ALA A 171 5.12 -24.34 -28.04
N ALA A 172 5.00 -23.83 -26.81
CA ALA A 172 4.52 -24.61 -25.67
C ALA A 172 3.09 -25.15 -25.90
N LYS A 173 2.23 -24.36 -26.53
CA LYS A 173 0.86 -24.80 -26.90
C LYS A 173 0.89 -25.86 -28.00
N ALA A 174 1.69 -25.68 -29.04
CA ALA A 174 1.83 -26.62 -30.16
C ALA A 174 2.37 -27.99 -29.72
N THR A 175 3.24 -28.01 -28.71
CA THR A 175 3.81 -29.23 -28.11
C THR A 175 2.87 -29.94 -27.13
N GLY A 176 1.67 -29.42 -26.89
CA GLY A 176 0.67 -30.06 -26.03
C GLY A 176 0.90 -29.84 -24.53
N ILE A 177 1.69 -28.83 -24.12
CA ILE A 177 1.87 -28.50 -22.71
C ILE A 177 0.52 -28.06 -22.12
N LYS A 178 0.15 -28.63 -20.97
CA LYS A 178 -1.10 -28.30 -20.25
C LYS A 178 -1.20 -26.79 -20.01
N THR A 179 -2.37 -26.20 -20.29
CA THR A 179 -2.67 -24.78 -20.10
C THR A 179 -2.24 -24.24 -18.74
N ARG A 180 -2.51 -24.96 -17.63
CA ARG A 180 -2.09 -24.55 -16.29
C ARG A 180 -0.58 -24.32 -16.17
N ASN A 181 0.21 -25.17 -16.83
CA ASN A 181 1.67 -25.03 -16.82
C ASN A 181 2.11 -23.83 -17.66
N ILE A 182 1.43 -23.56 -18.79
CA ILE A 182 1.64 -22.34 -19.59
C ILE A 182 1.37 -21.09 -18.75
N LEU A 183 0.21 -21.04 -18.08
CA LEU A 183 -0.16 -19.92 -17.22
C LEU A 183 0.88 -19.67 -16.11
N LEU A 184 1.23 -20.70 -15.33
CA LEU A 184 2.08 -20.52 -14.16
C LEU A 184 3.56 -20.32 -14.50
N ARG A 185 4.11 -21.08 -15.46
CA ARG A 185 5.55 -21.09 -15.74
C ARG A 185 5.97 -20.13 -16.85
N HIS A 186 5.09 -19.87 -17.81
CA HIS A 186 5.40 -18.98 -18.93
C HIS A 186 4.76 -17.61 -18.75
N ILE A 187 3.50 -17.51 -18.32
CA ILE A 187 2.83 -16.19 -18.25
C ILE A 187 3.12 -15.48 -16.93
N VAL A 188 2.72 -16.05 -15.80
CA VAL A 188 2.87 -15.42 -14.47
C VAL A 188 4.34 -15.11 -14.17
N LEU A 189 5.27 -16.00 -14.56
CA LEU A 189 6.69 -15.78 -14.34
C LEU A 189 7.25 -14.59 -15.15
N ASN A 190 6.74 -14.34 -16.35
CA ASN A 190 7.10 -13.17 -17.16
C ASN A 190 6.39 -11.90 -16.67
N LEU A 191 5.24 -12.03 -16.01
CA LEU A 191 4.51 -10.90 -15.40
C LEU A 191 5.08 -10.43 -14.06
N LYS A 192 6.11 -11.08 -13.50
CA LYS A 192 6.65 -10.75 -12.17
C LYS A 192 6.99 -9.27 -12.01
N GLU A 193 7.53 -8.64 -13.06
CA GLU A 193 7.93 -7.23 -13.01
C GLU A 193 6.70 -6.32 -12.99
N THR A 194 5.73 -6.57 -13.86
CA THR A 194 4.43 -5.89 -13.88
C THR A 194 3.69 -6.03 -12.55
N ILE A 195 3.69 -7.23 -11.96
CA ILE A 195 3.05 -7.51 -10.68
C ILE A 195 3.73 -6.74 -9.54
N VAL A 196 5.06 -6.71 -9.50
CA VAL A 196 5.82 -5.97 -8.47
C VAL A 196 5.58 -4.46 -8.58
N VAL A 197 5.56 -3.92 -9.80
CA VAL A 197 5.28 -2.49 -10.04
C VAL A 197 3.84 -2.15 -9.61
N ALA A 198 2.85 -2.91 -10.09
CA ALA A 198 1.45 -2.68 -9.76
C ALA A 198 1.20 -2.83 -8.25
N GLY A 199 1.76 -3.86 -7.62
CA GLY A 199 1.68 -4.06 -6.17
C GLY A 199 2.29 -2.91 -5.38
N SER A 200 3.47 -2.42 -5.76
CA SER A 200 4.13 -1.31 -5.05
C SER A 200 3.32 -0.01 -5.10
N LEU A 201 2.69 0.30 -6.24
CA LEU A 201 1.74 1.41 -6.35
C LEU A 201 0.48 1.16 -5.50
N ASN A 202 0.00 -0.08 -5.44
CA ASN A 202 -1.16 -0.46 -4.66
C ASN A 202 -0.92 -0.27 -3.15
N ILE A 203 0.29 -0.57 -2.64
CA ILE A 203 0.67 -0.27 -1.25
C ILE A 203 0.51 1.23 -0.97
N ALA A 204 1.06 2.07 -1.85
CA ALA A 204 1.01 3.53 -1.68
C ALA A 204 -0.45 4.04 -1.67
N ASN A 205 -1.27 3.58 -2.61
CA ASN A 205 -2.69 3.95 -2.68
C ASN A 205 -3.48 3.46 -1.46
N ALA A 206 -3.19 2.25 -0.96
CA ALA A 206 -3.83 1.70 0.22
C ALA A 206 -3.50 2.51 1.49
N ILE A 207 -2.24 2.96 1.65
CA ILE A 207 -1.84 3.83 2.77
C ILE A 207 -2.56 5.17 2.70
N LEU A 208 -2.63 5.79 1.51
CA LEU A 208 -3.37 7.04 1.31
C LEU A 208 -4.86 6.88 1.62
N THR A 209 -5.45 5.78 1.17
CA THR A 209 -6.88 5.47 1.36
C THR A 209 -7.20 5.24 2.84
N GLU A 210 -6.38 4.44 3.54
CA GLU A 210 -6.49 4.25 4.99
C GLU A 210 -6.34 5.59 5.71
N SER A 211 -5.32 6.38 5.36
CA SER A 211 -5.06 7.66 5.99
C SER A 211 -6.23 8.63 5.81
N ALA A 212 -6.81 8.69 4.61
CA ALA A 212 -7.98 9.52 4.31
C ALA A 212 -9.22 9.06 5.09
N LEU A 213 -9.46 7.74 5.19
CA LEU A 213 -10.58 7.19 5.95
C LEU A 213 -10.43 7.48 7.45
N SER A 214 -9.22 7.27 8.00
CA SER A 214 -8.86 7.60 9.38
C SER A 214 -8.98 9.11 9.66
N PHE A 215 -8.54 9.97 8.73
CA PHE A 215 -8.69 11.42 8.85
C PHE A 215 -10.16 11.87 8.92
N LEU A 216 -11.07 11.15 8.26
CA LEU A 216 -12.51 11.37 8.32
C LEU A 216 -13.18 10.70 9.54
N GLY A 217 -12.42 10.06 10.43
CA GLY A 217 -12.93 9.37 11.61
C GLY A 217 -13.58 8.01 11.34
N LEU A 218 -13.43 7.51 10.12
CA LEU A 218 -13.94 6.20 9.72
C LEU A 218 -12.83 5.15 9.70
N GLY A 219 -11.57 5.49 9.93
CA GLY A 219 -10.50 4.51 9.84
C GLY A 219 -10.22 3.78 11.15
N ILE A 220 -8.94 3.71 11.50
CA ILE A 220 -8.48 2.95 12.65
C ILE A 220 -8.86 3.65 13.95
N GLN A 221 -9.64 2.95 14.77
CA GLN A 221 -10.14 3.44 16.04
C GLN A 221 -9.06 3.45 17.13
N LEU A 222 -9.19 4.41 18.06
CA LEU A 222 -8.41 4.48 19.29
C LEU A 222 -8.60 3.18 20.12
N PRO A 223 -7.58 2.75 20.92
CA PRO A 223 -6.33 3.46 21.25
C PRO A 223 -5.20 3.30 20.22
N LEU A 224 -5.38 2.45 19.20
CA LEU A 224 -4.34 2.17 18.20
C LEU A 224 -3.94 3.45 17.46
N ALA A 225 -2.64 3.67 17.29
CA ALA A 225 -2.14 4.75 16.45
C ALA A 225 -2.07 4.29 14.98
N SER A 226 -2.38 5.20 14.06
CA SER A 226 -2.12 5.13 12.62
C SER A 226 -1.72 6.52 12.16
N TRP A 227 -1.00 6.67 11.04
CA TRP A 227 -0.66 8.02 10.59
C TRP A 227 -1.91 8.84 10.23
N GLY A 228 -2.97 8.18 9.73
CA GLY A 228 -4.24 8.82 9.44
C GLY A 228 -4.99 9.33 10.67
N ASN A 229 -5.09 8.53 11.75
CA ASN A 229 -5.80 8.99 12.95
C ASN A 229 -4.98 10.01 13.75
N MET A 230 -3.65 9.97 13.67
CA MET A 230 -2.80 11.04 14.21
C MET A 230 -3.07 12.38 13.49
N LEU A 231 -3.28 12.36 12.16
CA LEU A 231 -3.72 13.54 11.43
C LEU A 231 -5.14 13.98 11.82
N GLN A 232 -6.04 13.04 12.11
CA GLN A 232 -7.38 13.34 12.61
C GLN A 232 -7.31 14.09 13.95
N ASP A 233 -6.56 13.55 14.92
CA ASP A 233 -6.37 14.14 16.24
C ASP A 233 -5.76 15.55 16.13
N ALA A 234 -4.80 15.74 15.22
CA ALA A 234 -4.14 17.02 14.99
C ALA A 234 -5.06 18.13 14.45
N GLN A 235 -6.23 17.82 13.89
CA GLN A 235 -7.17 18.83 13.38
C GLN A 235 -7.59 19.83 14.46
N ARG A 236 -7.74 19.37 15.71
CA ARG A 236 -8.14 20.21 16.85
C ARG A 236 -7.08 21.24 17.26
N HIS A 237 -5.83 20.97 16.89
CA HIS A 237 -4.67 21.77 17.29
C HIS A 237 -3.95 22.38 16.10
N ILE A 238 -4.59 22.48 14.94
CA ILE A 238 -3.93 22.93 13.71
C ILE A 238 -3.43 24.38 13.79
N PHE A 239 -4.12 25.23 14.56
CA PHE A 239 -3.75 26.64 14.74
C PHE A 239 -2.72 26.87 15.85
N ASP A 240 -2.63 25.97 16.84
CA ASP A 240 -1.77 26.16 18.02
C ASP A 240 -0.51 25.27 17.98
N LYS A 241 -0.61 24.05 17.42
CA LYS A 241 0.45 23.02 17.44
C LYS A 241 0.52 22.31 16.10
N LEU A 242 0.86 23.07 15.05
CA LEU A 242 0.97 22.58 13.68
C LEU A 242 1.88 21.35 13.52
N TYR A 243 2.91 21.21 14.36
CA TYR A 243 3.84 20.07 14.33
C TYR A 243 3.15 18.71 14.51
N LEU A 244 2.03 18.66 15.25
CA LEU A 244 1.24 17.44 15.43
C LEU A 244 0.69 16.93 14.09
N ALA A 245 0.33 17.81 13.16
CA ALA A 245 -0.11 17.42 11.82
C ALA A 245 1.08 17.16 10.87
N VAL A 246 2.16 17.95 10.99
CA VAL A 246 3.32 17.88 10.09
C VAL A 246 4.03 16.54 10.18
N PHE A 247 4.24 15.98 11.38
CA PHE A 247 4.96 14.71 11.52
C PHE A 247 4.27 13.51 10.84
N PRO A 248 3.02 13.14 11.17
CA PRO A 248 2.34 12.03 10.49
C PRO A 248 2.13 12.32 8.99
N GLY A 249 1.87 13.58 8.60
CA GLY A 249 1.76 13.97 7.20
C GLY A 249 3.06 13.75 6.41
N LEU A 250 4.21 14.12 6.98
CA LEU A 250 5.52 13.87 6.37
C LEU A 250 5.84 12.37 6.26
N LEU A 251 5.47 11.57 7.26
CA LEU A 251 5.70 10.12 7.20
C LEU A 251 4.87 9.46 6.09
N ILE A 252 3.61 9.84 5.94
CA ILE A 252 2.76 9.40 4.81
C ILE A 252 3.40 9.84 3.49
N PHE A 253 3.72 11.14 3.37
CA PHE A 253 4.29 11.72 2.15
C PHE A 253 5.58 11.02 1.72
N LEU A 254 6.55 10.89 2.62
CA LEU A 254 7.84 10.26 2.33
C LEU A 254 7.67 8.78 1.96
N THR A 255 6.78 8.06 2.63
CA THR A 255 6.53 6.64 2.35
C THR A 255 5.91 6.46 0.96
N VAL A 256 4.82 7.18 0.67
CA VAL A 256 4.08 7.13 -0.60
C VAL A 256 4.96 7.58 -1.76
N MET A 257 5.68 8.68 -1.60
CA MET A 257 6.62 9.18 -2.60
C MET A 257 7.72 8.14 -2.88
N SER A 258 8.29 7.54 -1.83
CA SER A 258 9.35 6.54 -1.99
C SER A 258 8.86 5.33 -2.79
N LEU A 259 7.70 4.77 -2.42
CA LEU A 259 7.07 3.65 -3.15
C LEU A 259 6.76 4.00 -4.60
N THR A 260 6.27 5.21 -4.86
CA THR A 260 5.90 5.67 -6.20
C THR A 260 7.14 5.82 -7.11
N ILE A 261 8.21 6.44 -6.61
CA ILE A 261 9.48 6.60 -7.34
C ILE A 261 10.09 5.23 -7.66
N ILE A 262 10.12 4.33 -6.66
CA ILE A 262 10.63 2.97 -6.84
C ILE A 262 9.85 2.26 -7.95
N SER A 263 8.52 2.27 -7.87
CA SER A 263 7.62 1.63 -8.85
C SER A 263 7.86 2.15 -10.27
N LYS A 264 7.91 3.48 -10.45
CA LYS A 264 8.14 4.11 -11.75
C LYS A 264 9.46 3.67 -12.38
N LYS A 265 10.52 3.51 -11.58
CA LYS A 265 11.85 3.09 -12.07
C LYS A 265 11.92 1.62 -12.45
N PHE A 266 11.07 0.78 -11.86
CA PHE A 266 10.91 -0.61 -12.31
C PHE A 266 10.09 -0.68 -13.61
N SER A 267 9.07 0.18 -13.77
CA SER A 267 8.25 0.24 -15.00
C SER A 267 8.99 0.77 -16.23
N SER A 268 9.93 1.72 -16.08
CA SER A 268 10.65 2.32 -17.23
C SER A 268 11.69 1.39 -17.88
N ASN A 269 11.69 0.11 -17.50
CA ASN A 269 12.72 -0.88 -17.83
C ASN A 269 12.17 -2.09 -18.59
N THR A 270 10.85 -2.12 -18.80
CA THR A 270 10.10 -3.03 -19.69
C THR A 270 9.62 -2.22 -20.89
#